data_AF-A0A3D5EG35-F1
#
_entry.id   AF-A0A3D5EG35-F1
#
_cell.length_a   1.000
_cell.length_b   1.000
_cell.length_c   1.000
_cell.angle_alpha   90.00
_cell.angle_beta   90.00
_cell.angle_gamma   90.00
#
_symmetry.space_group_name_H-M   'P 1'
#
loop_
_entity.id
_entity.type
_entity.pdbx_description
1 polymer ?
#
loop_
_entity_poly.entity_id
_entity_poly.type
_entity_poly.pdbx_seq_one_letter_code
_entity_poly.pdbx_strand_id
1 'polypeptide(L)'
;SLINEESPMTIMRIGVDLAKNVFDVHGVDEHEKPALRKTIKRADLLPFFVHLPPCIVAMESCGSAHYWARELIKLGHTVKLIAPQFVAPYRKGNKNDQNDAQAICEAASRPDMRFVAIKNEEQQAILAMHRIRALLVSERTALVNQIRGLLMEFGEVLPLGREKLRMLLPELLEDAENGLPHLLRTLIHRQYRRLCDLDSEIAQYEHDITMQVQQDEDAKRLMAIEGVGPLTASGFFS
;
A
#
# COMPACT_ATOMS: atom_id res chain seq x y z
N SER A 1 -33.12 -44.28 -21.64
CA SER A 1 -32.70 -43.50 -20.46
C SER A 1 -31.38 -42.84 -20.80
N LEU A 2 -31.42 -41.58 -21.22
CA LEU A 2 -30.21 -40.81 -21.53
C LEU A 2 -29.55 -40.45 -20.20
N ILE A 3 -28.36 -40.98 -19.99
CA ILE A 3 -27.48 -40.60 -18.89
C ILE A 3 -27.04 -39.17 -19.22
N ASN A 4 -27.58 -38.19 -18.51
CA ASN A 4 -26.97 -36.86 -18.41
C ASN A 4 -25.68 -37.05 -17.62
N GLU A 5 -24.57 -37.31 -18.33
CA GLU A 5 -23.26 -36.96 -17.80
C GLU A 5 -23.25 -35.44 -17.68
N GLU A 6 -23.54 -34.92 -16.48
CA GLU A 6 -23.20 -33.55 -16.14
C GLU A 6 -21.70 -33.39 -16.40
N SER A 7 -21.36 -32.72 -17.50
CA SER A 7 -19.99 -32.29 -17.75
C SER A 7 -19.51 -31.55 -16.50
N PRO A 8 -18.28 -31.79 -16.01
CA PRO A 8 -17.80 -31.15 -14.79
C PRO A 8 -17.93 -29.63 -14.96
N MET A 9 -18.79 -29.01 -14.15
CA MET A 9 -19.05 -27.57 -14.22
C MET A 9 -17.72 -26.83 -14.08
N THR A 10 -17.24 -26.29 -15.19
CA THR A 10 -15.95 -25.63 -15.25
C THR A 10 -16.12 -24.21 -14.74
N ILE A 11 -15.49 -23.90 -13.61
CA ILE A 11 -15.54 -22.56 -13.03
C ILE A 11 -14.72 -21.62 -13.93
N MET A 12 -15.39 -20.68 -14.60
CA MET A 12 -14.71 -19.77 -15.53
C MET A 12 -14.02 -18.61 -14.80
N ARG A 13 -14.62 -18.15 -13.69
CA ARG A 13 -14.18 -16.98 -12.95
C ARG A 13 -14.48 -17.10 -11.47
N ILE A 14 -13.54 -16.65 -10.64
CA ILE A 14 -13.64 -16.64 -9.18
C ILE A 14 -13.33 -15.24 -8.67
N GLY A 15 -14.23 -14.63 -7.91
CA GLY A 15 -13.94 -13.49 -7.05
C GLY A 15 -13.43 -13.98 -5.70
N VAL A 16 -12.35 -13.38 -5.20
CA VAL A 16 -11.75 -13.69 -3.91
C VAL A 16 -11.68 -12.42 -3.09
N ASP A 17 -12.35 -12.42 -1.94
CA ASP A 17 -12.20 -11.39 -0.92
C ASP A 17 -11.07 -11.78 0.05
N LEU A 18 -10.11 -10.88 0.22
CA LEU A 18 -8.86 -11.14 0.94
C LEU A 18 -8.88 -10.51 2.33
N ALA A 19 -9.21 -11.29 3.37
CA ALA A 19 -9.00 -10.88 4.76
C ALA A 19 -7.63 -11.33 5.32
N LYS A 20 -7.42 -11.22 6.63
CA LYS A 20 -6.11 -11.55 7.24
C LYS A 20 -5.79 -13.05 7.19
N ASN A 21 -6.75 -13.88 7.63
CA ASN A 21 -6.55 -15.31 7.90
C ASN A 21 -7.53 -16.24 7.16
N VAL A 22 -8.62 -15.69 6.65
CA VAL A 22 -9.66 -16.40 5.90
C VAL A 22 -10.00 -15.59 4.66
N PHE A 23 -10.39 -16.28 3.61
CA PHE A 23 -10.71 -15.71 2.31
C PHE A 23 -12.04 -16.28 1.85
N ASP A 24 -12.92 -15.41 1.38
CA ASP A 24 -14.18 -15.84 0.80
C ASP A 24 -14.06 -15.88 -0.71
N VAL A 25 -14.51 -16.98 -1.30
CA VAL A 25 -14.47 -17.21 -2.74
C VAL A 25 -15.86 -17.38 -3.29
N HIS A 26 -16.12 -16.73 -4.42
CA HIS A 26 -17.34 -16.84 -5.20
C HIS A 26 -17.01 -17.13 -6.66
N GLY A 27 -17.34 -18.32 -7.15
CA GLY A 27 -17.07 -18.74 -8.52
C GLY A 27 -18.34 -18.89 -9.35
N VAL A 28 -18.23 -18.56 -10.63
CA VAL A 28 -19.30 -18.73 -11.63
C VAL A 28 -18.86 -19.63 -12.78
N ASP A 29 -19.83 -20.33 -13.37
CA ASP A 29 -19.65 -21.11 -14.60
C ASP A 29 -19.65 -20.21 -15.86
N GLU A 30 -19.54 -20.84 -17.03
CA GLU A 30 -19.58 -20.17 -18.34
C GLU A 30 -20.91 -19.43 -18.65
N HIS A 31 -21.96 -19.73 -17.90
CA HIS A 31 -23.28 -19.10 -18.01
C HIS A 31 -23.51 -18.02 -16.93
N GLU A 32 -22.45 -17.58 -16.25
CA GLU A 32 -22.50 -16.60 -15.17
C GLU A 32 -23.34 -17.06 -13.96
N LYS A 33 -23.58 -18.37 -13.82
CA LYS A 33 -24.31 -18.94 -12.69
C LYS A 33 -23.35 -19.29 -11.56
N PRO A 34 -23.72 -19.03 -10.28
CA PRO A 34 -22.90 -19.41 -9.14
C PRO A 34 -22.65 -20.92 -9.11
N ALA A 35 -21.37 -21.31 -9.15
CA ALA A 35 -20.91 -22.70 -9.10
C ALA A 35 -20.06 -22.99 -7.87
N LEU A 36 -19.53 -21.95 -7.21
CA LEU A 36 -18.68 -22.08 -6.02
C LEU A 36 -18.99 -20.96 -5.03
N ARG A 37 -19.15 -21.32 -3.76
CA ARG A 37 -19.20 -20.37 -2.65
C ARG A 37 -18.57 -21.00 -1.43
N LYS A 38 -17.43 -20.47 -0.96
CA LYS A 38 -16.67 -21.10 0.13
C LYS A 38 -15.83 -20.10 0.91
N THR A 39 -15.62 -20.35 2.19
CA THR A 39 -14.58 -19.69 2.99
C THR A 39 -13.37 -20.63 3.09
N ILE A 40 -12.18 -20.10 2.81
CA ILE A 40 -10.93 -20.85 2.74
C ILE A 40 -9.94 -20.21 3.71
N LYS A 41 -9.24 -21.01 4.51
CA LYS A 41 -8.18 -20.47 5.38
C LYS A 41 -6.99 -20.06 4.54
N ARG A 42 -6.24 -19.09 5.03
CA ARG A 42 -5.05 -18.56 4.35
C ARG A 42 -4.09 -19.65 3.84
N ALA A 43 -3.80 -20.64 4.67
CA ALA A 43 -2.90 -21.74 4.34
C ALA A 43 -3.44 -22.68 3.24
N ASP A 44 -4.76 -22.73 3.07
CA ASP A 44 -5.44 -23.65 2.18
C ASP A 44 -5.76 -23.03 0.81
N LEU A 45 -5.44 -21.74 0.60
CA LEU A 45 -5.77 -21.04 -0.66
C LEU A 45 -5.04 -21.66 -1.86
N LEU A 46 -3.71 -21.80 -1.81
CA LEU A 46 -2.97 -22.41 -2.92
C LEU A 46 -3.32 -23.88 -3.13
N PRO A 47 -3.39 -24.73 -2.07
CA PRO A 47 -3.90 -26.10 -2.22
C PRO A 47 -5.26 -26.17 -2.91
N PHE A 48 -6.17 -25.24 -2.61
CA PHE A 48 -7.47 -25.17 -3.26
C PHE A 48 -7.36 -24.86 -4.75
N PHE A 49 -6.57 -23.86 -5.14
CA PHE A 49 -6.43 -23.44 -6.54
C PHE A 49 -5.62 -24.44 -7.39
N VAL A 50 -4.68 -25.19 -6.82
CA VAL A 50 -3.93 -26.26 -7.51
C VAL A 50 -4.85 -27.34 -8.11
N HIS A 51 -6.01 -27.58 -7.50
CA HIS A 51 -6.98 -28.58 -7.97
C HIS A 51 -8.01 -28.03 -8.96
N LEU A 52 -7.94 -26.75 -9.31
CA LEU A 52 -8.84 -26.13 -10.28
C LEU A 52 -8.17 -26.00 -11.64
N PRO A 53 -8.91 -26.19 -12.74
CA PRO A 53 -8.45 -25.76 -14.06
C PRO A 53 -8.11 -24.26 -14.08
N PRO A 54 -7.19 -23.82 -14.96
CA PRO A 54 -6.92 -22.40 -15.19
C PRO A 54 -8.21 -21.61 -15.42
N CYS A 55 -8.37 -20.51 -14.69
CA CYS A 55 -9.57 -19.68 -14.70
C CYS A 55 -9.19 -18.22 -14.41
N ILE A 56 -10.16 -17.31 -14.53
CA ILE A 56 -9.97 -15.91 -14.14
C ILE A 56 -10.14 -15.80 -12.63
N VAL A 57 -9.15 -15.25 -11.93
CA VAL A 57 -9.25 -14.95 -10.50
C VAL A 57 -9.23 -13.44 -10.29
N ALA A 58 -10.33 -12.90 -9.79
CA ALA A 58 -10.47 -11.49 -9.47
C ALA A 58 -10.30 -11.26 -7.98
N MET A 59 -9.53 -10.23 -7.61
CA MET A 59 -9.31 -9.80 -6.23
C MET A 59 -9.38 -8.29 -6.13
N GLU A 60 -9.85 -7.78 -5.00
CA GLU A 60 -9.70 -6.35 -4.69
C GLU A 60 -8.22 -6.02 -4.45
N SER A 61 -7.75 -4.89 -4.97
CA SER A 61 -6.38 -4.42 -4.72
C SER A 61 -6.24 -4.00 -3.27
N CYS A 62 -5.61 -4.85 -2.47
CA CYS A 62 -5.30 -4.60 -1.06
C CYS A 62 -3.82 -4.92 -0.77
N GLY A 63 -3.38 -4.70 0.48
CA GLY A 63 -1.98 -4.87 0.87
C GLY A 63 -1.38 -6.26 0.58
N SER A 64 -2.20 -7.32 0.57
CA SER A 64 -1.75 -8.69 0.29
C SER A 64 -2.06 -9.17 -1.14
N ALA A 65 -2.83 -8.41 -1.92
CA ALA A 65 -3.37 -8.87 -3.21
C ALA A 65 -2.28 -9.18 -4.24
N HIS A 66 -1.21 -8.38 -4.29
CA HIS A 66 -0.10 -8.62 -5.23
C HIS A 66 0.65 -9.93 -4.95
N TYR A 67 0.86 -10.28 -3.68
CA TYR A 67 1.47 -11.56 -3.31
C TYR A 67 0.62 -12.72 -3.83
N TRP A 68 -0.67 -12.72 -3.49
CA TRP A 68 -1.59 -13.77 -3.94
C TRP A 68 -1.74 -13.82 -5.45
N ALA A 69 -1.73 -12.67 -6.12
CA ALA A 69 -1.78 -12.62 -7.56
C ALA A 69 -0.59 -13.33 -8.20
N ARG A 70 0.63 -13.07 -7.72
CA ARG A 70 1.84 -13.75 -8.20
C ARG A 70 1.78 -15.26 -7.97
N GLU A 71 1.34 -15.70 -6.78
CA GLU A 71 1.23 -17.13 -6.47
C GLU A 71 0.18 -17.83 -7.34
N LEU A 72 -0.99 -17.20 -7.57
CA LEU A 72 -2.04 -17.76 -8.42
C LEU A 72 -1.65 -17.78 -9.91
N ILE A 73 -0.88 -16.78 -10.37
CA ILE A 73 -0.30 -16.78 -11.73
C ILE A 73 0.66 -17.97 -11.91
N LYS A 74 1.50 -18.29 -10.91
CA LYS A 74 2.40 -19.46 -10.97
C LYS A 74 1.65 -20.79 -11.12
N LEU A 75 0.40 -20.86 -10.64
CA LEU A 75 -0.49 -22.00 -10.82
C LEU A 75 -1.22 -22.03 -12.18
N GLY A 76 -1.01 -21.02 -13.03
CA GLY A 76 -1.58 -20.93 -14.37
C GLY A 76 -2.89 -20.14 -14.46
N HIS A 77 -3.37 -19.53 -13.36
CA HIS A 77 -4.58 -18.72 -13.40
C HIS A 77 -4.32 -17.32 -13.98
N THR A 78 -5.33 -16.75 -14.62
CA THR A 78 -5.30 -15.35 -15.06
C THR A 78 -5.83 -14.47 -13.94
N VAL A 79 -4.96 -13.67 -13.32
CA VAL A 79 -5.36 -12.84 -12.17
C VAL A 79 -5.70 -11.41 -12.60
N LYS A 80 -6.76 -10.86 -12.03
CA LYS A 80 -7.25 -9.50 -12.26
C LYS A 80 -7.42 -8.77 -10.92
N LEU A 81 -6.66 -7.69 -10.70
CA LEU A 81 -6.81 -6.85 -9.51
C LEU A 81 -7.74 -5.68 -9.80
N ILE A 82 -8.73 -5.42 -8.94
CA ILE A 82 -9.72 -4.34 -9.11
C ILE A 82 -9.59 -3.35 -7.95
N ALA A 83 -9.58 -2.06 -8.26
CA ALA A 83 -9.54 -1.03 -7.21
C ALA A 83 -10.85 -1.04 -6.39
N PRO A 84 -10.81 -0.86 -5.06
CA PRO A 84 -11.98 -0.94 -4.16
C PRO A 84 -13.20 -0.12 -4.64
N GLN A 85 -12.94 1.09 -5.15
CA GLN A 85 -13.98 2.00 -5.63
C GLN A 85 -14.76 1.46 -6.85
N PHE A 86 -14.17 0.55 -7.61
CA PHE A 86 -14.82 -0.10 -8.76
C PHE A 86 -15.55 -1.39 -8.36
N VAL A 87 -15.26 -1.97 -7.20
CA VAL A 87 -16.00 -3.12 -6.65
C VAL A 87 -17.27 -2.67 -5.94
N ALA A 88 -17.20 -1.55 -5.20
CA ALA A 88 -18.28 -1.07 -4.35
C ALA A 88 -19.67 -0.99 -5.02
N PRO A 89 -19.83 -0.55 -6.29
CA PRO A 89 -21.12 -0.50 -6.96
C PRO A 89 -21.79 -1.88 -7.19
N TYR A 90 -21.03 -2.97 -7.14
CA TYR A 90 -21.53 -4.34 -7.39
C TYR A 90 -21.92 -5.08 -6.12
N ARG A 91 -21.73 -4.47 -4.94
CA ARG A 91 -22.10 -5.07 -3.66
C ARG A 91 -23.62 -5.12 -3.52
N LYS A 92 -24.17 -6.33 -3.36
CA LYS A 92 -25.59 -6.56 -3.12
C LYS A 92 -25.86 -6.75 -1.62
N GLY A 93 -26.67 -5.87 -1.04
CA GLY A 93 -27.03 -5.92 0.38
C GLY A 93 -25.94 -5.41 1.33
N ASN A 94 -26.04 -5.82 2.60
CA ASN A 94 -25.11 -5.40 3.64
C ASN A 94 -23.70 -5.94 3.41
N LYS A 95 -22.71 -5.20 3.90
CA LYS A 95 -21.30 -5.61 3.84
C LYS A 95 -21.08 -6.89 4.64
N ASN A 96 -20.65 -7.93 3.95
CA ASN A 96 -20.03 -9.13 4.50
C ASN A 96 -19.07 -9.71 3.45
N ASP A 97 -18.10 -10.49 3.92
CA ASP A 97 -16.98 -10.98 3.12
C ASP A 97 -17.44 -11.84 1.91
N GLN A 98 -18.54 -12.58 2.08
CA GLN A 98 -19.14 -13.38 1.02
C GLN A 98 -19.80 -12.54 -0.09
N ASN A 99 -20.50 -11.47 0.28
CA ASN A 99 -21.08 -10.51 -0.66
C ASN A 99 -19.97 -9.71 -1.36
N ASP A 100 -18.85 -9.46 -0.67
CA ASP A 100 -17.67 -8.81 -1.24
C ASP A 100 -17.01 -9.72 -2.29
N ALA A 101 -16.82 -11.01 -2.01
CA ALA A 101 -16.32 -11.98 -3.00
C ALA A 101 -17.21 -12.06 -4.25
N GLN A 102 -18.54 -12.03 -4.08
CA GLN A 102 -19.49 -11.98 -5.19
C GLN A 102 -19.37 -10.67 -5.99
N ALA A 103 -19.29 -9.52 -5.31
CA ALA A 103 -19.14 -8.22 -5.96
C ALA A 103 -17.86 -8.13 -6.78
N ILE A 104 -16.74 -8.68 -6.27
CA ILE A 104 -15.47 -8.77 -7.00
C ILE A 104 -15.63 -9.63 -8.25
N CYS A 105 -16.30 -10.80 -8.13
CA CYS A 105 -16.56 -11.69 -9.26
C CYS A 105 -17.42 -11.02 -10.34
N GLU A 106 -18.45 -10.28 -9.92
CA GLU A 106 -19.36 -9.55 -10.80
C GLU A 106 -18.66 -8.36 -11.48
N ALA A 107 -17.90 -7.58 -10.74
CA ALA A 107 -17.12 -6.46 -11.28
C ALA A 107 -16.16 -6.93 -12.39
N ALA A 108 -15.48 -8.06 -12.18
CA ALA A 108 -14.54 -8.63 -13.15
C ALA A 108 -15.17 -9.11 -14.47
N SER A 109 -16.50 -9.30 -14.51
CA SER A 109 -17.24 -9.67 -15.73
C SER A 109 -17.43 -8.52 -16.70
N ARG A 110 -17.25 -7.28 -16.25
CA ARG A 110 -17.56 -6.10 -17.07
C ARG A 110 -16.49 -5.90 -18.15
N PRO A 111 -16.87 -5.69 -19.41
CA PRO A 111 -15.93 -5.57 -20.52
C PRO A 111 -14.99 -4.36 -20.36
N ASP A 112 -15.52 -3.23 -19.88
CA ASP A 112 -14.77 -1.98 -19.71
C ASP A 112 -14.10 -1.84 -18.33
N MET A 113 -13.99 -2.95 -17.59
CA MET A 113 -13.38 -2.91 -16.25
C MET A 113 -11.89 -2.57 -16.33
N ARG A 114 -11.47 -1.64 -15.47
CA ARG A 114 -10.06 -1.24 -15.33
C ARG A 114 -9.40 -2.07 -14.24
N PHE A 115 -8.28 -2.70 -14.58
CA PHE A 115 -7.51 -3.52 -13.65
C PHE A 115 -6.24 -2.82 -13.18
N VAL A 116 -5.88 -3.04 -11.93
CA VAL A 116 -4.62 -2.58 -11.35
C VAL A 116 -3.50 -3.52 -11.80
N ALA A 117 -2.39 -2.96 -12.27
CA ALA A 117 -1.22 -3.74 -12.66
C ALA A 117 -0.69 -4.56 -11.46
N ILE A 118 -0.41 -5.83 -11.70
CA ILE A 118 0.20 -6.72 -10.71
C ILE A 118 1.69 -6.42 -10.65
N LYS A 119 2.12 -5.96 -9.48
CA LYS A 119 3.51 -5.60 -9.23
C LYS A 119 4.36 -6.82 -8.93
N ASN A 120 5.60 -6.81 -9.42
CA ASN A 120 6.60 -7.78 -9.01
C ASN A 120 7.11 -7.48 -7.58
N GLU A 121 8.00 -8.33 -7.08
CA GLU A 121 8.51 -8.22 -5.71
C GLU A 121 9.38 -6.96 -5.51
N GLU A 122 10.21 -6.63 -6.49
CA GLU A 122 11.09 -5.45 -6.46
C GLU A 122 10.30 -4.13 -6.47
N GLN A 123 9.30 -4.01 -7.35
CA GLN A 123 8.36 -2.89 -7.41
C GLN A 123 7.64 -2.70 -6.05
N GLN A 124 7.15 -3.79 -5.45
CA GLN A 124 6.54 -3.71 -4.12
C GLN A 124 7.51 -3.29 -3.01
N ALA A 125 8.79 -3.68 -3.11
CA ALA A 125 9.83 -3.25 -2.18
C ALA A 125 10.10 -1.74 -2.32
N ILE A 126 10.14 -1.21 -3.54
CA ILE A 126 10.28 0.24 -3.79
C ILE A 126 9.09 1.00 -3.19
N LEU A 127 7.85 0.53 -3.38
CA LEU A 127 6.69 1.12 -2.70
C LEU A 127 6.78 1.07 -1.17
N ALA A 128 7.40 0.03 -0.62
CA ALA A 128 7.62 -0.05 0.82
C ALA A 128 8.56 1.06 1.30
N MET A 129 9.65 1.35 0.56
CA MET A 129 10.53 2.47 0.86
C MET A 129 9.77 3.80 0.86
N HIS A 130 8.89 4.04 -0.13
CA HIS A 130 8.05 5.24 -0.15
C HIS A 130 7.16 5.38 1.09
N ARG A 131 6.52 4.28 1.51
CA ARG A 131 5.66 4.28 2.71
C ARG A 131 6.45 4.54 3.98
N ILE A 132 7.62 3.92 4.14
CA ILE A 132 8.51 4.13 5.28
C ILE A 132 8.96 5.59 5.32
N ARG A 133 9.46 6.12 4.21
CA ARG A 133 9.84 7.54 4.10
C ARG A 133 8.68 8.46 4.47
N ALA A 134 7.48 8.20 3.97
CA ALA A 134 6.30 9.03 4.28
C ALA A 134 5.99 9.04 5.79
N LEU A 135 6.10 7.90 6.46
CA LEU A 135 5.97 7.81 7.92
C LEU A 135 7.03 8.68 8.62
N LEU A 136 8.30 8.54 8.25
CA LEU A 136 9.39 9.33 8.84
C LEU A 136 9.20 10.84 8.64
N VAL A 137 8.71 11.27 7.46
CA VAL A 137 8.37 12.68 7.20
C VAL A 137 7.25 13.17 8.12
N SER A 138 6.24 12.34 8.38
CA SER A 138 5.17 12.64 9.34
C SER A 138 5.70 12.73 10.76
N GLU A 139 6.52 11.76 11.20
CA GLU A 139 7.16 11.76 12.52
C GLU A 139 8.03 12.99 12.74
N ARG A 140 8.84 13.36 11.73
CA ARG A 140 9.65 14.58 11.76
C ARG A 140 8.79 15.83 11.95
N THR A 141 7.68 15.91 11.23
CA THR A 141 6.77 17.08 11.30
C THR A 141 6.13 17.16 12.69
N ALA A 142 5.68 16.03 13.23
CA ALA A 142 5.14 15.95 14.59
C ALA A 142 6.19 16.36 15.65
N LEU A 143 7.43 15.90 15.50
CA LEU A 143 8.54 16.23 16.40
C LEU A 143 8.88 17.73 16.38
N VAL A 144 8.94 18.32 15.19
CA VAL A 144 9.13 19.77 14.99
C VAL A 144 8.02 20.57 15.67
N ASN A 145 6.78 20.14 15.56
CA ASN A 145 5.64 20.81 16.20
C ASN A 145 5.67 20.64 17.73
N GLN A 146 6.07 19.47 18.23
CA GLN A 146 6.23 19.21 19.66
C GLN A 146 7.30 20.12 20.26
N ILE A 147 8.48 20.22 19.63
CA ILE A 147 9.57 21.10 20.09
C ILE A 147 9.08 22.55 20.19
N ARG A 148 8.38 23.05 19.15
CA ARG A 148 7.82 24.41 19.17
C ARG A 148 6.79 24.61 20.27
N GLY A 149 5.86 23.68 20.43
CA GLY A 149 4.81 23.76 21.44
C GLY A 149 5.41 23.84 22.85
N LEU A 150 6.38 22.95 23.15
CA LEU A 150 7.06 22.93 24.44
C LEU A 150 7.84 24.22 24.71
N LEU A 151 8.55 24.78 23.72
CA LEU A 151 9.27 26.05 23.91
C LEU A 151 8.32 27.23 24.14
N MET A 152 7.18 27.24 23.44
CA MET A 152 6.18 28.29 23.57
C MET A 152 5.56 28.34 24.98
N GLU A 153 5.42 27.20 25.68
CA GLU A 153 4.98 27.14 27.07
C GLU A 153 5.91 27.90 28.04
N PHE A 154 7.17 28.11 27.64
CA PHE A 154 8.18 28.84 28.40
C PHE A 154 8.49 30.23 27.82
N GLY A 155 7.66 30.72 26.89
CA GLY A 155 7.80 32.06 26.30
C GLY A 155 8.73 32.13 25.08
N GLU A 156 9.35 31.02 24.69
CA GLU A 156 10.26 30.95 23.55
C GLU A 156 9.53 30.64 22.25
N VAL A 157 9.46 31.62 21.34
CA VAL A 157 8.72 31.51 20.07
C VAL A 157 9.68 31.39 18.89
N LEU A 158 9.79 30.18 18.33
CA LEU A 158 10.59 29.94 17.12
C LEU A 158 9.80 30.19 15.83
N PRO A 159 10.42 30.77 14.79
CA PRO A 159 9.80 30.92 13.47
C PRO A 159 9.30 29.60 12.88
N LEU A 160 8.28 29.68 12.02
CA LEU A 160 7.78 28.56 11.23
C LEU A 160 8.83 28.03 10.24
N GLY A 161 8.79 26.72 9.99
CA GLY A 161 9.66 26.02 9.04
C GLY A 161 10.77 25.17 9.68
N ARG A 162 10.98 23.96 9.16
CA ARG A 162 11.97 23.00 9.67
C ARG A 162 13.38 23.59 9.72
N GLU A 163 13.84 24.17 8.61
CA GLU A 163 15.20 24.71 8.49
C GLU A 163 15.49 25.78 9.55
N LYS A 164 14.54 26.69 9.78
CA LYS A 164 14.70 27.75 10.78
C LYS A 164 14.83 27.17 12.19
N LEU A 165 14.00 26.18 12.53
CA LEU A 165 14.13 25.48 13.81
C LEU A 165 15.48 24.78 13.91
N ARG A 166 15.93 24.11 12.84
CA ARG A 166 17.20 23.36 12.83
C ARG A 166 18.41 24.27 13.09
N MET A 167 18.38 25.49 12.56
CA MET A 167 19.44 26.48 12.73
C MET A 167 19.39 27.18 14.10
N LEU A 168 18.21 27.60 14.55
CA LEU A 168 18.08 28.46 15.74
C LEU A 168 18.05 27.68 17.05
N LEU A 169 17.62 26.42 17.03
CA LEU A 169 17.44 25.65 18.25
C LEU A 169 18.73 25.42 19.04
N PRO A 170 19.89 25.10 18.42
CA PRO A 170 21.16 24.99 19.15
C PRO A 170 21.52 26.28 19.89
N GLU A 171 21.44 27.43 19.21
CA GLU A 171 21.76 28.74 19.79
C GLU A 171 20.84 29.06 20.99
N LEU A 172 19.54 28.81 20.86
CA LEU A 172 18.57 28.97 21.94
C LEU A 172 18.88 28.07 23.15
N LEU A 173 19.35 26.85 22.93
CA LEU A 173 19.71 25.93 24.00
C LEU A 173 21.04 26.27 24.69
N GLU A 174 21.90 27.05 24.05
CA GLU A 174 23.17 27.53 24.60
C GLU A 174 23.03 28.86 25.34
N ASP A 175 22.05 29.69 24.97
CA ASP A 175 21.73 30.94 25.66
C ASP A 175 21.29 30.67 27.09
N ALA A 176 22.16 30.93 28.07
CA ALA A 176 21.88 30.76 29.49
C ALA A 176 20.98 31.86 30.09
N GLU A 177 20.76 32.96 29.38
CA GLU A 177 20.03 34.14 29.86
C GLU A 177 18.51 34.03 29.60
N ASN A 178 18.05 33.15 28.69
CA ASN A 178 16.63 32.98 28.36
C ASN A 178 15.77 32.30 29.44
N GLY A 179 16.33 31.99 30.62
CA GLY A 179 15.57 31.47 31.76
C GLY A 179 15.01 30.05 31.59
N LEU A 180 15.35 29.32 30.50
CA LEU A 180 14.88 27.95 30.31
C LEU A 180 15.44 26.99 31.38
N PRO A 181 14.57 26.20 32.06
CA PRO A 181 15.01 25.21 33.02
C PRO A 181 15.96 24.18 32.41
N HIS A 182 16.99 23.77 33.15
CA HIS A 182 17.98 22.79 32.69
C HIS A 182 17.35 21.46 32.24
N LEU A 183 16.29 21.01 32.92
CA LEU A 183 15.54 19.82 32.52
C LEU A 183 14.94 19.96 31.13
N LEU A 184 14.27 21.09 30.85
CA LEU A 184 13.67 21.34 29.54
C LEU A 184 14.74 21.38 28.45
N ARG A 185 15.87 22.06 28.69
CA ARG A 185 17.00 22.07 27.74
C ARG A 185 17.47 20.67 27.39
N THR A 186 17.60 19.80 28.39
CA THR A 186 18.01 18.41 28.20
C THR A 186 16.99 17.63 27.37
N LEU A 187 15.69 17.81 27.62
CA LEU A 187 14.62 17.16 26.86
C LEU A 187 14.61 17.64 25.41
N ILE A 188 14.65 18.95 25.17
CA ILE A 188 14.64 19.54 23.83
C ILE A 188 15.90 19.17 23.05
N HIS A 189 17.07 19.15 23.69
CA HIS A 189 18.30 18.68 23.05
C HIS A 189 18.20 17.21 22.58
N ARG A 190 17.57 16.33 23.37
CA ARG A 190 17.30 14.94 22.94
C ARG A 190 16.37 14.88 21.73
N GLN A 191 15.30 15.68 21.73
CA GLN A 191 14.38 15.78 20.59
C GLN A 191 15.09 16.35 19.35
N TYR A 192 16.00 17.31 19.51
CA TYR A 192 16.79 17.87 18.41
C TYR A 192 17.72 16.83 17.77
N ARG A 193 18.37 15.98 18.57
CA ARG A 193 19.17 14.87 18.04
C ARG A 193 18.30 13.91 17.23
N ARG A 194 17.14 13.51 17.76
CA ARG A 194 16.20 12.66 17.02
C ARG A 194 15.72 13.31 15.73
N LEU A 195 15.53 14.63 15.70
CA LEU A 195 15.20 15.38 14.49
C LEU A 195 16.31 15.27 13.45
N CYS A 196 17.58 15.43 13.85
CA CYS A 196 18.73 15.29 12.96
C CYS A 196 18.87 13.87 12.39
N ASP A 197 18.62 12.86 13.22
CA ASP A 197 18.63 11.46 12.81
C ASP A 197 17.54 11.20 11.75
N LEU A 198 16.31 11.67 12.01
CA LEU A 198 15.19 11.54 11.07
C LEU A 198 15.48 12.25 9.74
N ASP A 199 16.06 13.45 9.75
CA ASP A 199 16.44 14.14 8.52
C ASP A 199 17.47 13.35 7.71
N SER A 200 18.45 12.75 8.39
CA SER A 200 19.49 11.94 7.74
C SER A 200 18.91 10.65 7.14
N GLU A 201 18.04 9.97 7.88
CA GLU A 201 17.37 8.75 7.44
C GLU A 201 16.44 9.02 6.25
N ILE A 202 15.66 10.10 6.29
CA ILE A 202 14.81 10.52 5.16
C ILE A 202 15.65 10.81 3.92
N ALA A 203 16.76 11.53 4.07
CA ALA A 203 17.65 11.83 2.95
C ALA A 203 18.25 10.55 2.34
N GLN A 204 18.59 9.55 3.17
CA GLN A 204 19.04 8.25 2.69
C GLN A 204 17.96 7.54 1.87
N TYR A 205 16.71 7.46 2.36
CA TYR A 205 15.62 6.87 1.58
C TYR A 205 15.36 7.63 0.27
N GLU A 206 15.46 8.96 0.26
CA GLU A 206 15.31 9.76 -0.97
C GLU A 206 16.41 9.45 -1.99
N HIS A 207 17.65 9.28 -1.51
CA HIS A 207 18.76 8.85 -2.34
C HIS A 207 18.54 7.44 -2.91
N ASP A 208 18.20 6.48 -2.06
CA ASP A 208 17.99 5.09 -2.46
C ASP A 208 16.86 4.96 -3.48
N ILE A 209 15.73 5.65 -3.28
CA ILE A 209 14.63 5.69 -4.24
C ILE A 209 15.09 6.29 -5.58
N THR A 210 15.86 7.37 -5.54
CA THR A 210 16.39 8.00 -6.77
C THR A 210 17.32 7.05 -7.53
N MET A 211 18.15 6.28 -6.83
CA MET A 211 19.03 5.28 -7.45
C MET A 211 18.24 4.17 -8.13
N GLN A 212 17.15 3.68 -7.51
CA GLN A 212 16.27 2.68 -8.13
C GLN A 212 15.63 3.21 -9.41
N VAL A 213 15.16 4.46 -9.41
CA VAL A 213 14.57 5.11 -10.60
C VAL A 213 15.56 5.23 -11.75
N GLN A 214 16.83 5.50 -11.45
CA GLN A 214 17.88 5.60 -12.48
C GLN A 214 18.25 4.25 -13.11
N GLN A 215 17.84 3.13 -12.51
CA GLN A 215 18.06 1.80 -13.07
C GLN A 215 16.87 1.34 -13.94
N ASP A 216 15.75 2.07 -13.90
CA ASP A 216 14.51 1.70 -14.58
C ASP A 216 14.24 2.60 -15.81
N GLU A 217 14.17 1.98 -16.99
CA GLU A 217 13.97 2.70 -18.25
C GLU A 217 12.58 3.33 -18.38
N ASP A 218 11.55 2.74 -17.79
CA ASP A 218 10.19 3.31 -17.82
C ASP A 218 10.08 4.47 -16.82
N ALA A 219 10.75 4.38 -15.67
CA ALA A 219 10.84 5.48 -14.73
C ALA A 219 11.63 6.68 -15.29
N LYS A 220 12.70 6.42 -16.07
CA LYS A 220 13.42 7.49 -16.82
C LYS A 220 12.53 8.21 -17.83
N ARG A 221 11.68 7.48 -18.56
CA ARG A 221 10.73 8.07 -19.51
C ARG A 221 9.74 8.99 -18.80
N LEU A 222 9.26 8.61 -17.61
CA LEU A 222 8.37 9.44 -16.81
C LEU A 222 9.05 10.73 -16.31
N MET A 223 10.32 10.65 -15.91
CA MET A 223 11.09 11.85 -15.49
C MET A 223 11.37 12.84 -16.63
N ALA A 224 11.21 12.44 -17.90
CA ALA A 224 11.32 13.36 -19.03
C ALA A 224 10.10 14.31 -19.15
N ILE A 225 9.03 14.05 -18.40
CA ILE A 225 7.85 14.91 -18.32
C ILE A 225 8.15 16.06 -17.34
N GLU A 226 7.92 17.30 -17.78
CA GLU A 226 8.12 18.48 -16.96
C GLU A 226 7.29 18.40 -15.66
N GLY A 227 7.95 18.61 -14.52
CA GLY A 227 7.33 18.53 -13.19
C GLY A 227 7.35 17.14 -12.52
N VAL A 228 7.81 16.10 -13.20
CA VAL A 228 7.96 14.75 -12.61
C VAL A 228 9.39 14.54 -12.10
N GLY A 229 9.58 14.70 -10.78
CA GLY A 229 10.84 14.37 -10.12
C GLY A 229 11.00 12.87 -9.83
N PRO A 230 12.20 12.40 -9.42
CA PRO A 230 12.49 10.98 -9.17
C PRO A 230 11.52 10.33 -8.17
N LEU A 231 11.21 11.02 -7.08
CA LEU A 231 10.26 10.54 -6.05
C LEU A 231 8.84 10.37 -6.58
N THR A 232 8.45 11.18 -7.56
CA THR A 232 7.13 11.09 -8.20
C THR A 232 7.14 9.98 -9.24
N ALA A 233 8.21 9.88 -10.05
CA ALA A 233 8.37 8.85 -11.07
C ALA A 233 8.37 7.43 -10.47
N SER A 234 9.14 7.18 -9.41
CA SER A 234 9.11 5.89 -8.72
C SER A 234 7.73 5.54 -8.19
N GLY A 235 6.98 6.50 -7.65
CA GLY A 235 5.63 6.26 -7.14
C GLY A 235 4.62 5.80 -8.20
N PHE A 236 4.86 6.09 -9.47
CA PHE A 236 4.00 5.66 -10.58
C PHE A 236 4.36 4.28 -11.14
N PHE A 237 5.64 3.94 -11.18
CA PHE A 237 6.10 2.66 -11.73
C PHE A 237 6.18 1.54 -10.67
N SER A 238 6.44 1.90 -9.41
CA SER A 238 6.52 0.94 -8.29
C SER A 238 5.17 0.46 -7.82
#